data_AF-A0A925RVU2-F1
#
_entry.id   AF-A0A925RVU2-F1
#
_cell.length_a   1.000
_cell.length_b   1.000
_cell.length_c   1.000
_cell.angle_alpha   90.00
_cell.angle_beta   90.00
_cell.angle_gamma   90.00
#
_symmetry.space_group_name_H-M   'P 1'
#
loop_
_entity.id
_entity.type
_entity.pdbx_description
1 polymer ?
#
loop_
_entity_poly.entity_id
_entity_poly.type
_entity_poly.pdbx_seq_one_letter_code
_entity_poly.pdbx_strand_id
1 'polypeptide(L)' 'DYEEQVAARTPAKRIGTDEDMAGAAIYLASRAGDFVIGSVVTVDGGIAFAKSALSEH' A
#
# COMPACT_ATOMS: atom_id res chain seq x y z
N ASP A 1 -14.68 -5.04 -14.24
CA ASP A 1 -15.69 -4.96 -13.15
C ASP A 1 -15.10 -5.03 -11.74
N TYR A 2 -14.78 -6.21 -11.20
CA TYR A 2 -14.31 -6.29 -9.79
C TYR A 2 -12.97 -5.59 -9.59
N GLU A 3 -12.02 -5.81 -10.50
CA GLU A 3 -10.70 -5.18 -10.41
C GLU A 3 -10.76 -3.65 -10.47
N GLU A 4 -11.61 -3.12 -11.35
CA GLU A 4 -11.86 -1.68 -11.48
C GLU A 4 -12.53 -1.11 -10.22
N GLN A 5 -13.45 -1.86 -9.60
CA GLN A 5 -14.07 -1.45 -8.33
C GLN A 5 -13.04 -1.39 -7.19
N VAL A 6 -12.13 -2.37 -7.12
CA VAL A 6 -11.03 -2.38 -6.13
C VAL A 6 -10.06 -1.24 -6.39
N ALA A 7 -9.65 -1.04 -7.64
CA ALA A 7 -8.78 0.07 -8.04
C ALA A 7 -9.42 1.43 -7.71
N ALA A 8 -10.71 1.62 -7.98
CA ALA A 8 -11.41 2.87 -7.70
C ALA A 8 -11.41 3.24 -6.19
N ARG A 9 -11.48 2.22 -5.31
CA ARG A 9 -11.45 2.40 -3.86
C ARG A 9 -10.04 2.52 -3.28
N THR A 10 -9.03 2.05 -4.00
CA THR A 10 -7.62 2.18 -3.61
C THR A 10 -7.14 3.60 -3.90
N PRO A 11 -6.51 4.31 -2.94
CA PRO A 11 -6.00 5.67 -3.20
C PRO A 11 -5.02 5.75 -4.37
N ALA A 12 -4.18 4.74 -4.56
CA ALA A 12 -3.28 4.62 -5.70
C ALA A 12 -3.98 4.38 -7.06
N LYS A 13 -5.31 4.19 -7.08
CA LYS A 13 -6.14 3.98 -8.29
C LYS A 13 -5.73 2.79 -9.17
N ARG A 14 -5.09 1.80 -8.55
CA ARG A 14 -4.72 0.54 -9.19
C ARG A 14 -4.69 -0.58 -8.16
N ILE A 15 -4.74 -1.81 -8.65
CA ILE A 15 -4.42 -2.99 -7.85
C ILE A 15 -2.90 -3.07 -7.70
N GLY A 16 -2.46 -3.53 -6.53
CA GLY A 16 -1.06 -3.85 -6.30
C GLY A 16 -0.57 -4.96 -7.23
N THR A 17 0.71 -4.94 -7.56
CA THR A 17 1.36 -6.02 -8.31
C THR A 17 2.40 -6.71 -7.45
N ASP A 18 2.93 -7.84 -7.93
CA ASP A 18 3.98 -8.58 -7.22
C ASP A 18 5.24 -7.70 -7.03
N GLU A 19 5.50 -6.78 -7.96
CA GLU A 19 6.60 -5.83 -7.90
C GLU A 19 6.49 -4.83 -6.74
N ASP A 20 5.28 -4.48 -6.29
CA ASP A 20 5.11 -3.58 -5.13
C ASP A 20 5.63 -4.23 -3.85
N MET A 21 5.31 -5.51 -3.66
CA MET A 21 5.80 -6.29 -2.53
C MET A 21 7.29 -6.60 -2.66
N ALA A 22 7.75 -6.92 -3.88
CA ALA A 22 9.17 -7.12 -4.14
C ALA A 22 9.99 -5.85 -3.85
N GLY A 23 9.48 -4.68 -4.21
CA GLY A 23 10.11 -3.40 -3.91
C GLY A 23 10.25 -3.15 -2.41
N ALA A 24 9.20 -3.43 -1.63
CA ALA A 24 9.26 -3.32 -0.17
C ALA A 24 10.26 -4.32 0.45
N ALA A 25 10.30 -5.56 -0.05
CA ALA A 25 11.26 -6.56 0.39
C ALA A 25 12.70 -6.15 0.06
N ILE A 26 12.96 -5.63 -1.15
CA ILE A 26 14.27 -5.12 -1.56
C ILE A 26 14.67 -3.94 -0.68
N TYR A 27 13.77 -3.00 -0.41
CA TYR A 27 14.03 -1.87 0.48
C TYR A 27 14.50 -2.36 1.86
N LEU A 28 13.71 -3.24 2.49
CA LEU A 28 14.00 -3.80 3.81
C LEU A 28 15.29 -4.64 3.84
N ALA A 29 15.59 -5.38 2.77
CA ALA A 29 16.81 -6.19 2.68
C ALA A 29 18.06 -5.37 2.32
N SER A 30 17.88 -4.15 1.82
CA SER A 30 18.99 -3.27 1.41
C SER A 30 19.52 -2.43 2.57
N ARG A 31 20.64 -1.74 2.34
CA ARG A 31 21.16 -0.71 3.26
C ARG A 31 20.18 0.44 3.54
N ALA A 32 19.20 0.67 2.66
CA ALA A 32 18.19 1.71 2.88
C ALA A 32 17.24 1.36 4.04
N GLY A 33 17.10 0.07 4.36
CA GLY A 33 16.28 -0.44 5.46
C GLY A 33 17.06 -0.74 6.74
N ASP A 34 18.37 -0.47 6.81
CA ASP A 34 19.27 -0.94 7.89
C ASP A 34 18.89 -0.44 9.30
N PHE A 35 18.10 0.63 9.38
CA PHE A 35 17.57 1.17 10.63
C PHE A 35 16.04 1.10 10.75
N VAL A 36 15.36 0.45 9.80
CA VAL A 36 13.91 0.22 9.83
C VAL A 36 13.64 -1.13 10.45
N ILE A 37 13.69 -1.16 11.79
CA ILE A 37 13.54 -2.37 12.60
C ILE A 37 12.36 -2.23 13.57
N GLY A 38 11.69 -3.35 13.86
CA GLY A 38 10.58 -3.40 14.82
C GLY A 38 9.30 -2.67 14.39
N SER A 39 9.22 -2.24 13.13
CA SER A 39 8.07 -1.54 12.56
C SER A 39 7.34 -2.40 11.52
N VAL A 40 6.08 -2.07 11.29
CA VAL A 40 5.28 -2.63 10.18
C VAL A 40 5.32 -1.63 9.03
N VAL A 41 5.80 -2.05 7.87
CA VAL A 41 5.76 -1.27 6.63
C VAL A 41 4.53 -1.69 5.83
N THR A 42 3.52 -0.82 5.78
CA THR A 42 2.28 -1.08 5.05
C THR A 42 2.48 -0.89 3.54
N VAL A 43 2.05 -1.89 2.76
CA VAL A 43 2.08 -1.87 1.29
C VAL A 43 0.68 -2.23 0.79
N ASP A 44 -0.21 -1.23 0.69
CA ASP A 44 -1.64 -1.45 0.40
C ASP A 44 -2.23 -0.42 -0.57
N GLY A 45 -1.39 0.38 -1.24
CA GLY A 45 -1.85 1.47 -2.11
C GLY A 45 -2.54 2.61 -1.37
N GLY A 46 -2.37 2.72 -0.05
CA GLY A 46 -2.84 3.82 0.80
C GLY A 46 -4.14 3.54 1.57
N ILE A 47 -4.65 2.31 1.55
CA ILE A 47 -5.96 1.95 2.12
C ILE A 47 -6.02 2.23 3.63
N ALA A 48 -4.97 1.88 4.39
CA ALA A 48 -4.92 2.02 5.84
C ALA A 48 -5.11 3.47 6.35
N PHE A 49 -4.80 4.46 5.51
CA PHE A 49 -4.91 5.88 5.84
C PHE A 49 -5.87 6.63 4.91
N ALA A 50 -6.59 5.91 4.05
CA ALA A 50 -7.64 6.51 3.26
C ALA A 50 -8.68 7.10 4.22
N LYS A 51 -8.97 8.41 4.10
CA LYS A 51 -10.11 9.00 4.81
C LYS A 51 -11.34 8.19 4.42
N SER A 52 -12.00 7.58 5.40
CA SER A 52 -13.31 6.98 5.17
C SER A 52 -14.19 8.08 4.59
N ALA A 53 -14.66 7.91 3.35
CA ALA A 53 -15.67 8.77 2.74
C ALA A 53 -17.07 8.57 3.40
N LEU A 54 -17.07 8.25 4.69
CA LEU A 54 -18.23 8.03 5.55
C LEU A 54 -18.22 9.10 6.63
N SER A 55 -18.49 10.33 6.23
CA SER A 55 -19.12 11.36 7.07
C SER A 55 -19.56 12.52 6.17
N GLU A 56 -20.35 12.24 5.14
CA GLU A 56 -21.28 13.26 4.61
C GLU A 56 -22.67 12.62 4.61
N HIS A 57 -23.28 12.64 5.80
CA HIS A 57 -24.70 12.92 5.92
C HIS A 57 -24.85 14.44 6.07
#